data_AF-A0A378UHA1-F1
#
_entry.id   AF-A0A378UHA1-F1
#
_cell.length_a   1.000
_cell.length_b   1.000
_cell.length_c   1.000
_cell.angle_alpha   90.00
_cell.angle_beta   90.00
_cell.angle_gamma   90.00
#
_symmetry.space_group_name_H-M   'P 1'
#
loop_
_entity.id
_entity.type
_entity.pdbx_description
1 polymer ?
#
loop_
_entity_poly.entity_id
_entity_poly.type
_entity_poly.pdbx_seq_one_letter_code
_entity_poly.pdbx_strand_id
1 'polypeptide(L)'
;MSEKILIISPSWIGDCVMTQPLYRRLHELHPGCTIDVFAPKWSMAVFERMPEISRIFENPFGHGALDLKKRWQVGRELGKQGYTQVIVLPGSLKSAIIAFATGIKKRTGYVGESRYLLLNDIRKLDKAALPLMVDRYTALAHPSQADFNGHSDNPRFQINPQSQQAALAKHGLNTDKPVIAFCPGAEYGPAKRWPARHFAELGRRYLQQGWRVWLFGSQKDFDIADEINRLSDGLCVNLCGRTSLSEAIDLLACAETVVCNDSGLMHLAAALDRKVIAVYGSSSPDHTPPLSPKAEIVSLNLDCAPCFKRECPLGHTDCLNKLTPDIVQQAARD
;
A
#
# COMPACT_ATOMS: atom_id res chain seq x y z
N MET A 1 -8.00 14.43 29.69
CA MET A 1 -8.69 13.31 29.00
C MET A 1 -7.79 12.86 27.88
N SER A 2 -7.51 11.56 27.73
CA SER A 2 -6.69 11.10 26.60
C SER A 2 -7.42 11.36 25.29
N GLU A 3 -6.68 11.73 24.25
CA GLU A 3 -7.29 11.97 22.94
C GLU A 3 -7.77 10.66 22.33
N LYS A 4 -8.99 10.66 21.78
CA LYS A 4 -9.52 9.53 21.03
C LYS A 4 -9.76 9.97 19.60
N ILE A 5 -8.98 9.43 18.68
CA ILE A 5 -8.87 9.92 17.30
C ILE A 5 -9.46 8.90 16.35
N LEU A 6 -10.39 9.35 15.50
CA LEU A 6 -10.93 8.56 14.39
C LEU A 6 -10.18 8.89 13.10
N ILE A 7 -9.71 7.88 12.39
CA ILE A 7 -9.09 8.04 11.07
C ILE A 7 -10.06 7.53 10.00
N ILE A 8 -10.41 8.38 9.02
CA ILE A 8 -11.05 7.89 7.78
C ILE A 8 -9.93 7.53 6.82
N SER A 9 -9.75 6.24 6.56
CA SER A 9 -8.61 5.71 5.82
C SER A 9 -8.70 5.97 4.30
N PRO A 10 -7.56 5.96 3.57
CA PRO A 10 -7.56 5.77 2.14
C PRO A 10 -8.08 4.37 1.75
N SER A 11 -8.30 4.14 0.46
CA SER A 11 -8.83 2.87 -0.07
C SER A 11 -7.79 2.00 -0.76
N TRP A 12 -6.64 2.56 -1.11
CA TRP A 12 -5.55 1.86 -1.80
C TRP A 12 -4.60 1.24 -0.78
N ILE A 13 -4.16 0.01 -1.03
CA ILE A 13 -3.28 -0.72 -0.11
C ILE A 13 -2.00 0.08 0.17
N GLY A 14 -1.33 0.59 -0.87
CA GLY A 14 -0.10 1.39 -0.73
C GLY A 14 -0.31 2.63 0.15
N ASP A 15 -1.38 3.38 -0.10
CA ASP A 15 -1.76 4.53 0.73
C ASP A 15 -1.99 4.13 2.18
N CYS A 16 -2.69 3.01 2.44
CA CYS A 16 -2.91 2.50 3.79
C CYS A 16 -1.59 2.22 4.51
N VAL A 17 -0.61 1.58 3.86
CA VAL A 17 0.72 1.36 4.45
C VAL A 17 1.38 2.69 4.82
N MET A 18 1.35 3.67 3.91
CA MET A 18 1.96 4.98 4.10
C MET A 18 1.31 5.83 5.20
N THR A 19 0.16 5.40 5.76
CA THR A 19 -0.45 6.08 6.91
C THR A 19 0.14 5.70 8.26
N GLN A 20 0.92 4.61 8.37
CA GLN A 20 1.43 4.18 9.67
C GLN A 20 2.31 5.23 10.39
N PRO A 21 3.19 5.98 9.70
CA PRO A 21 3.97 7.04 10.35
C PRO A 21 3.11 8.16 10.94
N LEU A 22 1.93 8.47 10.36
CA LEU A 22 0.95 9.38 10.97
C LEU A 22 0.51 8.85 12.34
N TYR A 23 0.21 7.56 12.47
CA TYR A 23 -0.27 6.99 13.73
C TYR A 23 0.80 7.02 14.82
N ARG A 24 2.05 6.71 14.47
CA ARG A 24 3.19 6.86 15.39
C ARG A 24 3.36 8.31 15.83
N ARG A 25 3.33 9.25 14.88
CA ARG A 25 3.45 10.68 15.19
C ARG A 25 2.32 11.19 16.09
N LEU A 26 1.10 10.67 15.93
CA LEU A 26 0.00 11.00 16.84
C LEU A 26 0.26 10.50 18.27
N HIS A 27 0.78 9.29 18.44
CA HIS A 27 1.17 8.77 19.77
C HIS A 27 2.33 9.56 20.39
N GLU A 28 3.31 10.00 19.58
CA GLU A 28 4.42 10.84 20.03
C GLU A 28 3.94 12.22 20.52
N LEU A 29 3.06 12.88 19.75
CA LEU A 29 2.54 14.21 20.08
C LEU A 29 1.45 14.17 21.17
N HIS A 30 0.73 13.06 21.28
CA HIS A 30 -0.37 12.87 22.22
C HIS A 30 -0.19 11.53 22.98
N PRO A 31 0.72 11.48 23.97
CA PRO A 31 0.94 10.26 24.75
C PRO A 31 -0.35 9.70 25.36
N GLY A 32 -0.61 8.42 25.12
CA GLY A 32 -1.81 7.73 25.60
C GLY A 32 -3.07 7.99 24.78
N CYS A 33 -2.96 8.61 23.59
CA CYS A 33 -4.10 8.69 22.68
C CYS A 33 -4.52 7.29 22.19
N THR A 34 -5.77 7.17 21.76
CA THR A 34 -6.34 5.95 21.17
C THR A 34 -6.73 6.25 19.73
N ILE A 35 -6.29 5.41 18.79
CA ILE A 35 -6.50 5.61 17.36
C ILE A 35 -7.38 4.49 16.82
N ASP A 36 -8.55 4.85 16.33
CA ASP A 36 -9.46 3.92 15.65
C ASP A 36 -9.54 4.27 14.15
N VAL A 37 -9.59 3.26 13.28
CA VAL A 37 -9.57 3.45 11.82
C VAL A 37 -10.88 2.99 11.20
N PHE A 38 -11.50 3.83 10.38
CA PHE A 38 -12.63 3.49 9.53
C PHE A 38 -12.13 3.19 8.12
N ALA A 39 -12.05 1.89 7.77
CA ALA A 39 -11.38 1.40 6.57
C ALA A 39 -12.22 0.42 5.75
N PRO A 40 -12.10 0.41 4.41
CA PRO A 40 -12.75 -0.59 3.58
C PRO A 40 -12.33 -2.01 3.97
N LYS A 41 -13.26 -2.96 3.87
CA LYS A 41 -13.03 -4.37 4.25
C LYS A 41 -11.74 -4.97 3.65
N TRP A 42 -11.44 -4.63 2.40
CA TRP A 42 -10.26 -5.17 1.69
C TRP A 42 -8.92 -4.60 2.19
N SER A 43 -8.89 -3.50 2.93
CA SER A 43 -7.66 -2.93 3.49
C SER A 43 -7.54 -3.06 5.00
N MET A 44 -8.57 -3.58 5.69
CA MET A 44 -8.54 -3.78 7.15
C MET A 44 -7.34 -4.60 7.61
N ALA A 45 -7.00 -5.67 6.87
CA ALA A 45 -5.85 -6.52 7.15
C ALA A 45 -4.49 -5.79 7.15
N VAL A 46 -4.40 -4.60 6.55
CA VAL A 46 -3.20 -3.75 6.64
C VAL A 46 -3.10 -3.11 8.03
N PHE A 47 -4.20 -2.56 8.53
CA PHE A 47 -4.26 -1.89 9.83
C PHE A 47 -4.16 -2.89 11.00
N GLU A 48 -4.59 -4.13 10.79
CA GLU A 48 -4.39 -5.23 11.77
C GLU A 48 -2.91 -5.51 12.07
N ARG A 49 -1.99 -5.05 11.21
CA ARG A 49 -0.54 -5.22 11.36
C ARG A 49 0.16 -4.00 11.97
N MET A 50 -0.61 -2.98 12.33
CA MET A 50 -0.12 -1.72 12.90
C MET A 50 -0.44 -1.68 14.40
N PRO A 51 0.57 -1.81 15.29
CA PRO A 51 0.34 -1.81 16.75
C PRO A 51 -0.22 -0.48 17.26
N GLU A 52 -0.11 0.59 16.48
CA GLU A 52 -0.63 1.91 16.82
C GLU A 52 -2.17 1.97 16.80
N ILE A 53 -2.83 1.02 16.12
CA ILE A 53 -4.27 1.01 15.91
C ILE A 53 -4.98 0.21 17.00
N SER A 54 -5.98 0.82 17.63
CA SER A 54 -6.75 0.23 18.71
C SER A 54 -7.96 -0.56 18.23
N ARG A 55 -8.74 0.00 17.28
CA ARG A 55 -9.90 -0.67 16.67
C ARG A 55 -10.04 -0.31 15.20
N ILE A 56 -10.63 -1.22 14.43
CA ILE A 56 -10.91 -1.02 13.01
C ILE A 56 -12.42 -1.17 12.79
N PHE A 57 -13.04 -0.17 12.19
CA PHE A 57 -14.42 -0.15 11.78
C PHE A 57 -14.52 -0.37 10.27
N GLU A 58 -15.37 -1.30 9.85
CA GLU A 58 -15.61 -1.56 8.44
C GLU A 58 -16.30 -0.36 7.78
N ASN A 59 -15.71 0.12 6.69
CA ASN A 59 -16.33 1.04 5.77
C ASN A 59 -17.13 0.24 4.73
N PRO A 60 -18.48 0.30 4.76
CA PRO A 60 -19.33 -0.52 3.93
C PRO A 60 -19.55 0.05 2.53
N PHE A 61 -18.86 1.13 2.16
CA PHE A 61 -19.05 1.80 0.88
C PHE A 61 -18.09 1.25 -0.17
N GLY A 62 -18.65 0.75 -1.28
CA GLY A 62 -17.88 0.37 -2.45
C GLY A 62 -17.12 1.57 -3.05
N HIS A 63 -16.14 1.27 -3.90
CA HIS A 63 -15.43 2.31 -4.64
C HIS A 63 -16.41 3.14 -5.49
N GLY A 64 -16.26 4.46 -5.52
CA GLY A 64 -17.16 5.35 -6.28
C GLY A 64 -18.52 5.65 -5.62
N ALA A 65 -19.11 4.73 -4.85
CA ALA A 65 -20.47 4.86 -4.30
C ALA A 65 -20.70 6.16 -3.50
N LEU A 66 -21.76 6.91 -3.85
CA LEU A 66 -22.13 8.16 -3.18
C LEU A 66 -22.84 7.90 -1.84
N ASP A 67 -23.95 7.16 -1.84
CA ASP A 67 -24.71 6.69 -0.66
C ASP A 67 -24.84 7.70 0.49
N LEU A 68 -25.17 8.96 0.18
CA LEU A 68 -25.07 10.09 1.11
C LEU A 68 -25.86 9.88 2.41
N LYS A 69 -27.09 9.34 2.33
CA LYS A 69 -27.92 9.04 3.51
C LYS A 69 -27.25 8.01 4.43
N LYS A 70 -26.72 6.93 3.86
CA LYS A 70 -26.02 5.87 4.61
C LYS A 70 -24.70 6.40 5.19
N ARG A 71 -23.96 7.24 4.46
CA ARG A 71 -22.75 7.93 4.97
C ARG A 71 -23.06 8.80 6.17
N TRP A 72 -24.15 9.55 6.12
CA TRP A 72 -24.60 10.37 7.24
C TRP A 72 -24.96 9.51 8.45
N GLN A 73 -25.73 8.44 8.26
CA GLN A 73 -26.09 7.51 9.33
C GLN A 73 -24.86 6.86 9.98
N VAL A 74 -23.91 6.36 9.17
CA VAL A 74 -22.65 5.79 9.65
C VAL A 74 -21.83 6.84 10.40
N GLY A 75 -21.73 8.07 9.88
CA GLY A 75 -21.04 9.17 10.57
C GLY A 75 -21.66 9.45 11.95
N ARG A 76 -23.00 9.53 12.05
CA ARG A 76 -23.69 9.73 13.33
C ARG A 76 -23.42 8.61 14.32
N GLU A 77 -23.34 7.36 13.86
CA GLU A 77 -23.01 6.21 14.70
C GLU A 77 -21.56 6.27 15.22
N LEU A 78 -20.61 6.58 14.34
CA LEU A 78 -19.21 6.79 14.73
C LEU A 78 -19.06 7.96 15.73
N GLY A 79 -19.90 9.00 15.61
CA GLY A 79 -19.92 10.13 16.54
C GLY A 79 -20.27 9.76 17.98
N LYS A 80 -20.96 8.64 18.21
CA LYS A 80 -21.34 8.17 19.57
C LYS A 80 -20.18 7.55 20.34
N GLN A 81 -19.02 7.34 19.71
CA GLN A 81 -17.88 6.63 20.29
C GLN A 81 -16.95 7.50 21.14
N GLY A 82 -17.29 8.79 21.35
CA GLY A 82 -16.53 9.69 22.22
C GLY A 82 -15.21 10.22 21.63
N TYR A 83 -15.09 10.27 20.30
CA TYR A 83 -13.90 10.81 19.64
C TYR A 83 -13.75 12.33 19.85
N THR A 84 -12.53 12.78 20.08
CA THR A 84 -12.16 14.20 20.21
C THR A 84 -11.77 14.82 18.87
N GLN A 85 -11.23 14.01 17.95
CA GLN A 85 -10.80 14.43 16.61
C GLN A 85 -11.12 13.36 15.57
N VAL A 86 -11.43 13.79 14.35
CA VAL A 86 -11.43 12.93 13.16
C VAL A 86 -10.49 13.49 12.11
N ILE A 87 -9.64 12.63 11.55
CA ILE A 87 -8.69 12.97 10.48
C ILE A 87 -9.12 12.25 9.20
N VAL A 88 -9.34 13.03 8.13
CA VAL A 88 -9.86 12.55 6.85
C VAL A 88 -8.75 12.50 5.82
N LEU A 89 -8.28 11.29 5.51
CA LEU A 89 -7.14 11.08 4.61
C LEU A 89 -7.52 11.12 3.13
N PRO A 90 -8.66 10.54 2.67
CA PRO A 90 -9.09 10.68 1.28
C PRO A 90 -9.36 12.14 0.92
N GLY A 91 -9.08 12.55 -0.32
CA GLY A 91 -9.39 13.90 -0.82
C GLY A 91 -10.87 14.15 -1.13
N SER A 92 -11.68 13.09 -1.21
CA SER A 92 -13.04 13.18 -1.74
C SER A 92 -14.04 13.88 -0.82
N LEU A 93 -14.98 14.64 -1.37
CA LEU A 93 -16.03 15.34 -0.62
C LEU A 93 -16.88 14.36 0.20
N LYS A 94 -17.23 13.22 -0.40
CA LYS A 94 -18.03 12.16 0.25
C LYS A 94 -17.40 11.59 1.51
N SER A 95 -16.06 11.58 1.61
CA SER A 95 -15.37 11.15 2.83
C SER A 95 -15.55 12.16 3.97
N ALA A 96 -15.56 13.46 3.66
CA ALA A 96 -15.79 14.50 4.66
C ALA A 96 -17.25 14.62 5.11
N ILE A 97 -18.21 14.12 4.34
CA ILE A 97 -19.62 14.02 4.78
C ILE A 97 -19.75 13.10 6.00
N ILE A 98 -19.02 11.97 6.02
CA ILE A 98 -18.98 11.08 7.18
C ILE A 98 -18.41 11.83 8.38
N ALA A 99 -17.25 12.47 8.21
CA ALA A 99 -16.59 13.24 9.26
C ALA A 99 -17.49 14.36 9.82
N PHE A 100 -18.18 15.11 8.97
CA PHE A 100 -19.12 16.15 9.40
C PHE A 100 -20.32 15.56 10.17
N ALA A 101 -20.87 14.44 9.69
CA ALA A 101 -21.99 13.77 10.33
C ALA A 101 -21.63 13.18 11.71
N THR A 102 -20.35 12.96 12.02
CA THR A 102 -19.94 12.55 13.38
C THR A 102 -20.26 13.58 14.46
N GLY A 103 -20.32 14.88 14.11
CA GLY A 103 -20.42 15.95 15.10
C GLY A 103 -19.16 16.17 15.94
N ILE A 104 -18.04 15.49 15.62
CA ILE A 104 -16.75 15.66 16.31
C ILE A 104 -16.24 17.09 16.11
N LYS A 105 -15.76 17.72 17.19
CA LYS A 105 -15.40 19.15 17.20
C LYS A 105 -14.22 19.50 16.30
N LYS A 106 -13.18 18.66 16.23
CA LYS A 106 -12.00 18.87 15.38
C LYS A 106 -12.01 17.90 14.19
N ARG A 107 -12.16 18.42 12.97
CA ARG A 107 -12.23 17.64 11.73
C ARG A 107 -11.11 18.09 10.79
N THR A 108 -10.03 17.31 10.80
CA THR A 108 -8.76 17.64 10.13
C THR A 108 -8.67 16.96 8.78
N GLY A 109 -8.11 17.64 7.78
CA GLY A 109 -7.78 17.04 6.50
C GLY A 109 -7.41 18.08 5.46
N TYR A 110 -6.86 17.65 4.34
CA TYR A 110 -6.53 18.56 3.24
C TYR A 110 -7.77 19.18 2.58
N VAL A 111 -7.61 20.19 1.73
CA VAL A 111 -8.77 20.77 0.98
C VAL A 111 -9.48 19.73 0.12
N GLY A 112 -8.75 18.95 -0.69
CA GLY A 112 -9.33 17.96 -1.58
C GLY A 112 -10.39 18.55 -2.52
N GLU A 113 -11.54 17.88 -2.64
CA GLU A 113 -12.71 18.33 -3.43
C GLU A 113 -13.51 19.43 -2.71
N SER A 114 -12.88 20.58 -2.44
CA SER A 114 -13.53 21.79 -1.88
C SER A 114 -14.28 21.58 -0.56
N ARG A 115 -13.66 20.89 0.40
CA ARG A 115 -14.31 20.43 1.65
C ARG A 115 -14.46 21.49 2.75
N TYR A 116 -14.40 22.78 2.40
CA TYR A 116 -14.32 23.92 3.33
C TYR A 116 -15.41 23.99 4.40
N LEU A 117 -16.62 23.53 4.09
CA LEU A 117 -17.75 23.55 5.04
C LEU A 117 -17.79 22.33 5.96
N LEU A 118 -17.17 21.22 5.54
CA LEU A 118 -17.26 19.94 6.22
C LEU A 118 -16.09 19.75 7.20
N LEU A 119 -14.91 20.29 6.87
CA LEU A 119 -13.71 20.24 7.69
C LEU A 119 -13.43 21.62 8.27
N ASN A 120 -13.22 21.71 9.58
CA ASN A 120 -12.93 22.97 10.27
C ASN A 120 -11.47 23.12 10.70
N ASP A 121 -10.65 22.07 10.55
CA ASP A 121 -9.19 22.14 10.61
C ASP A 121 -8.64 21.75 9.22
N ILE A 122 -8.93 22.59 8.24
CA ILE A 122 -8.63 22.34 6.83
C ILE A 122 -7.19 22.76 6.47
N ARG A 123 -6.47 21.87 5.77
CA ARG A 123 -5.06 22.08 5.38
C ARG A 123 -4.93 22.34 3.89
N LYS A 124 -4.19 23.37 3.49
CA LYS A 124 -3.75 23.53 2.10
C LYS A 124 -2.46 22.73 1.92
N LEU A 125 -2.44 21.88 0.90
CA LEU A 125 -1.26 21.09 0.58
C LEU A 125 -0.32 21.91 -0.29
N ASP A 126 0.87 22.18 0.22
CA ASP A 126 2.00 22.58 -0.64
C ASP A 126 2.75 21.31 -1.06
N LYS A 127 2.63 20.98 -2.35
CA LYS A 127 3.22 19.77 -2.93
C LYS A 127 4.74 19.87 -3.09
N ALA A 128 5.29 21.08 -3.21
CA ALA A 128 6.73 21.27 -3.32
C ALA A 128 7.40 21.05 -1.96
N ALA A 129 6.75 21.52 -0.89
CA ALA A 129 7.21 21.28 0.47
C ALA A 129 6.98 19.82 0.95
N LEU A 130 5.94 19.14 0.46
CA LEU A 130 5.62 17.75 0.79
C LEU A 130 5.51 16.88 -0.47
N PRO A 131 6.65 16.53 -1.10
CA PRO A 131 6.64 15.72 -2.32
C PRO A 131 6.14 14.29 -2.06
N LEU A 132 6.52 13.71 -0.91
CA LEU A 132 6.20 12.32 -0.55
C LEU A 132 4.80 12.17 0.04
N MET A 133 4.08 11.11 -0.34
CA MET A 133 2.74 10.84 0.18
C MET A 133 2.74 10.50 1.68
N VAL A 134 3.76 9.79 2.16
CA VAL A 134 3.92 9.48 3.59
C VAL A 134 4.03 10.76 4.45
N ASP A 135 4.74 11.77 3.95
CA ASP A 135 4.90 13.05 4.65
C ASP A 135 3.61 13.84 4.67
N ARG A 136 2.84 13.81 3.57
CA ARG A 136 1.50 14.41 3.54
C ARG A 136 0.58 13.82 4.59
N TYR A 137 0.57 12.50 4.77
CA TYR A 137 -0.23 11.91 5.83
C TYR A 137 0.30 12.30 7.20
N THR A 138 1.61 12.20 7.43
CA THR A 138 2.23 12.45 8.74
C THR A 138 2.08 13.91 9.18
N ALA A 139 2.15 14.87 8.25
CA ALA A 139 1.94 16.29 8.52
C ALA A 139 0.54 16.61 9.10
N LEU A 140 -0.47 15.75 8.88
CA LEU A 140 -1.80 15.92 9.48
C LEU A 140 -1.83 15.65 10.99
N ALA A 141 -0.79 15.03 11.57
CA ALA A 141 -0.63 14.92 13.02
C ALA A 141 -0.35 16.28 13.67
N HIS A 142 0.27 17.19 12.94
CA HIS A 142 0.76 18.46 13.47
C HIS A 142 -0.32 19.56 13.42
N PRO A 143 -0.22 20.62 14.24
CA PRO A 143 -1.13 21.78 14.19
C PRO A 143 -1.16 22.47 12.83
N SER A 144 -0.02 22.57 12.15
CA SER A 144 0.10 23.10 10.79
C SER A 144 1.15 22.34 9.99
N GLN A 145 1.18 22.57 8.67
CA GLN A 145 2.23 22.01 7.81
C GLN A 145 3.62 22.58 8.15
N ALA A 146 3.71 23.82 8.65
CA ALA A 146 4.98 24.44 9.00
C ALA A 146 5.65 23.78 10.22
N ASP A 147 4.88 23.08 11.04
CA ASP A 147 5.37 22.34 12.21
C ASP A 147 5.85 20.93 11.85
N PHE A 148 5.66 20.48 10.61
CA PHE A 148 6.11 19.17 10.17
C PHE A 148 7.63 19.16 10.00
N ASN A 149 8.28 18.19 10.63
CA ASN A 149 9.73 18.05 10.69
C ASN A 149 10.21 16.67 10.19
N GLY A 150 9.45 16.06 9.26
CA GLY A 150 9.72 14.72 8.75
C GLY A 150 8.98 13.62 9.50
N HIS A 151 8.77 12.48 8.84
CA HIS A 151 8.22 11.29 9.49
C HIS A 151 9.28 10.60 10.36
N SER A 152 8.87 10.05 11.50
CA SER A 152 9.81 9.49 12.49
C SER A 152 10.54 8.24 12.00
N ASP A 153 9.84 7.36 11.28
CA ASP A 153 10.38 6.09 10.78
C ASP A 153 9.49 5.54 9.65
N ASN A 154 10.03 4.62 8.85
CA ASN A 154 9.35 3.93 7.76
C ASN A 154 8.26 2.98 8.28
N PRO A 155 7.19 2.71 7.50
CA PRO A 155 6.19 1.70 7.88
C PRO A 155 6.84 0.35 8.22
N ARG A 156 6.35 -0.31 9.28
CA ARG A 156 6.83 -1.61 9.73
C ARG A 156 5.69 -2.44 10.31
N PHE A 157 5.50 -3.62 9.78
CA PHE A 157 4.44 -4.53 10.20
C PHE A 157 4.90 -5.56 11.20
N GLN A 158 3.97 -5.95 12.07
CA GLN A 158 4.13 -7.09 12.95
C GLN A 158 3.46 -8.33 12.35
N ILE A 159 4.19 -9.44 12.32
CA ILE A 159 3.69 -10.72 11.85
C ILE A 159 3.45 -11.63 13.05
N ASN A 160 2.29 -12.27 13.06
CA ASN A 160 1.94 -13.27 14.04
C ASN A 160 2.43 -14.64 13.52
N PRO A 161 3.37 -15.32 14.21
CA PRO A 161 3.91 -16.59 13.74
C PRO A 161 2.86 -17.69 13.56
N GLN A 162 1.81 -17.71 14.39
CA GLN A 162 0.74 -18.69 14.29
C GLN A 162 -0.12 -18.47 13.05
N SER A 163 -0.45 -17.21 12.71
CA SER A 163 -1.20 -16.91 11.47
C SER A 163 -0.37 -17.20 10.23
N GLN A 164 0.93 -16.90 10.26
CA GLN A 164 1.86 -17.24 9.20
C GLN A 164 1.97 -18.74 8.96
N GLN A 165 2.12 -19.54 10.03
CA GLN A 165 2.17 -20.99 9.92
C GLN A 165 0.85 -21.57 9.39
N ALA A 166 -0.29 -21.02 9.82
CA ALA A 166 -1.60 -21.42 9.31
C ALA A 166 -1.75 -21.11 7.81
N ALA A 167 -1.27 -19.95 7.35
CA ALA A 167 -1.28 -19.59 5.94
C ALA A 167 -0.38 -20.52 5.11
N LEU A 168 0.84 -20.83 5.58
CA LEU A 168 1.74 -21.79 4.94
C LEU A 168 1.07 -23.16 4.79
N ALA A 169 0.51 -23.70 5.88
CA ALA A 169 -0.16 -25.00 5.88
C ALA A 169 -1.38 -25.03 4.96
N LYS A 170 -2.23 -23.99 4.99
CA LYS A 170 -3.42 -23.87 4.14
C LYS A 170 -3.08 -23.92 2.65
N HIS A 171 -1.98 -23.31 2.26
CA HIS A 171 -1.55 -23.22 0.87
C HIS A 171 -0.54 -24.32 0.47
N GLY A 172 -0.24 -25.27 1.37
CA GLY A 172 0.70 -26.36 1.10
C GLY A 172 2.14 -25.87 0.87
N LEU A 173 2.50 -24.73 1.47
CA LEU A 173 3.79 -24.08 1.31
C LEU A 173 4.72 -24.39 2.47
N ASN A 174 6.02 -24.31 2.19
CA ASN A 174 7.07 -24.36 3.20
C ASN A 174 8.24 -23.48 2.77
N THR A 175 9.11 -23.20 3.72
CA THR A 175 10.28 -22.33 3.57
C THR A 175 11.56 -23.11 3.84
N ASP A 176 11.60 -24.38 3.42
CA ASP A 176 12.79 -25.24 3.49
C ASP A 176 13.94 -24.74 2.60
N LYS A 177 13.58 -23.91 1.62
CA LYS A 177 14.41 -23.27 0.62
C LYS A 177 14.08 -21.77 0.61
N PRO A 178 15.04 -20.92 0.20
CA PRO A 178 14.81 -19.49 0.09
C PRO A 178 13.67 -19.19 -0.89
N VAL A 179 12.84 -18.20 -0.55
CA VAL A 179 11.65 -17.83 -1.32
C VAL A 179 11.87 -16.47 -1.98
N ILE A 180 11.61 -16.40 -3.29
CA ILE A 180 11.44 -15.16 -4.03
C ILE A 180 9.97 -14.98 -4.40
N ALA A 181 9.41 -13.81 -4.07
CA ALA A 181 8.04 -13.46 -4.38
C ALA A 181 7.98 -12.53 -5.58
N PHE A 182 7.11 -12.82 -6.55
CA PHE A 182 6.79 -11.92 -7.65
C PHE A 182 5.41 -11.31 -7.49
N CYS A 183 5.31 -9.99 -7.63
CA CYS A 183 4.04 -9.27 -7.68
C CYS A 183 3.86 -8.67 -9.09
N PRO A 184 3.43 -9.46 -10.08
CA PRO A 184 3.41 -9.05 -11.49
C PRO A 184 2.24 -8.13 -11.85
N GLY A 185 1.28 -7.97 -10.93
CA GLY A 185 0.13 -7.10 -11.09
C GLY A 185 0.46 -5.61 -11.06
N ALA A 186 -0.45 -4.81 -11.61
CA ALA A 186 -0.54 -3.37 -11.37
C ALA A 186 -1.96 -2.90 -11.67
N GLU A 187 -2.68 -2.43 -10.64
CA GLU A 187 -4.08 -1.98 -10.75
C GLU A 187 -4.21 -0.69 -11.60
N TYR A 188 -3.13 0.09 -11.71
CA TYR A 188 -3.13 1.32 -12.51
C TYR A 188 -3.31 1.06 -14.01
N GLY A 189 -2.67 0.01 -14.56
CA GLY A 189 -2.77 -0.33 -15.97
C GLY A 189 -1.54 -1.07 -16.51
N PRO A 190 -1.58 -1.53 -17.77
CA PRO A 190 -0.51 -2.31 -18.40
C PRO A 190 0.81 -1.54 -18.52
N ALA A 191 0.80 -0.20 -18.60
CA ALA A 191 2.02 0.60 -18.70
C ALA A 191 2.91 0.59 -17.44
N LYS A 192 2.47 -0.07 -16.36
CA LYS A 192 3.27 -0.34 -15.15
C LYS A 192 3.66 -1.82 -14.99
N ARG A 193 3.25 -2.72 -15.89
CA ARG A 193 3.44 -4.17 -15.71
C ARG A 193 4.68 -4.66 -16.44
N TRP A 194 5.71 -5.02 -15.70
CA TRP A 194 6.87 -5.70 -16.29
C TRP A 194 6.41 -7.00 -16.98
N PRO A 195 6.88 -7.29 -18.22
CA PRO A 195 6.33 -8.39 -19.01
C PRO A 195 6.41 -9.76 -18.35
N ALA A 196 5.38 -10.60 -18.55
CA ALA A 196 5.34 -11.98 -18.04
C ALA A 196 6.58 -12.79 -18.44
N ARG A 197 7.03 -12.67 -19.70
CA ARG A 197 8.25 -13.34 -20.19
C ARG A 197 9.51 -12.99 -19.39
N HIS A 198 9.59 -11.77 -18.87
CA HIS A 198 10.74 -11.31 -18.11
C HIS A 198 10.70 -11.82 -16.67
N PHE A 199 9.53 -11.78 -16.02
CA PHE A 199 9.32 -12.47 -14.75
C PHE A 199 9.60 -13.97 -14.86
N ALA A 200 9.17 -14.62 -15.95
CA ALA A 200 9.35 -16.04 -16.14
C ALA A 200 10.82 -16.44 -16.30
N GLU A 201 11.58 -15.67 -17.10
CA GLU A 201 13.03 -15.84 -17.24
C GLU A 201 13.74 -15.68 -15.89
N LEU A 202 13.40 -14.62 -15.13
CA LEU A 202 13.96 -14.43 -13.79
C LEU A 202 13.60 -15.59 -12.87
N GLY A 203 12.35 -16.05 -12.90
CA GLY A 203 11.85 -17.18 -12.12
C GLY A 203 12.64 -18.46 -12.40
N ARG A 204 12.89 -18.79 -13.67
CA ARG A 204 13.70 -19.96 -14.05
C ARG A 204 15.10 -19.92 -13.46
N ARG A 205 15.75 -18.75 -13.45
CA ARG A 205 17.10 -18.59 -12.88
C ARG A 205 17.12 -18.85 -11.37
N TYR A 206 16.13 -18.35 -10.65
CA TYR A 206 16.00 -18.62 -9.20
C TYR A 206 15.66 -20.09 -8.92
N LEU A 207 14.76 -20.69 -9.70
CA LEU A 207 14.44 -22.13 -9.60
C LEU A 207 15.68 -23.01 -9.81
N GLN A 208 16.51 -22.69 -10.81
CA GLN A 208 17.80 -23.38 -11.07
C GLN A 208 18.80 -23.23 -9.92
N GLN A 209 18.73 -22.13 -9.17
CA GLN A 209 19.54 -21.90 -7.95
C GLN A 209 18.93 -22.56 -6.70
N GLY A 210 17.83 -23.31 -6.84
CA GLY A 210 17.18 -24.02 -5.73
C GLY A 210 16.23 -23.16 -4.91
N TRP A 211 15.80 -22.00 -5.39
CA TRP A 211 14.79 -21.16 -4.73
C TRP A 211 13.37 -21.63 -5.04
N ARG A 212 12.41 -21.21 -4.22
CA ARG A 212 10.98 -21.28 -4.53
C ARG A 212 10.49 -19.94 -5.07
N VAL A 213 9.64 -19.98 -6.09
CA VAL A 213 9.05 -18.78 -6.69
C VAL A 213 7.55 -18.74 -6.39
N TRP A 214 7.09 -17.70 -5.68
CA TRP A 214 5.68 -17.51 -5.34
C TRP A 214 5.13 -16.26 -6.05
N LEU A 215 3.96 -16.36 -6.68
CA LEU A 215 3.34 -15.28 -7.44
C LEU A 215 2.16 -14.71 -6.66
N PHE A 216 2.19 -13.41 -6.35
CA PHE A 216 1.21 -12.73 -5.53
C PHE A 216 0.42 -11.69 -6.33
N GLY A 217 -0.87 -11.57 -6.00
CA GLY A 217 -1.76 -10.62 -6.65
C GLY A 217 -3.21 -10.85 -6.29
N SER A 218 -4.07 -9.97 -6.81
CA SER A 218 -5.51 -10.14 -6.74
C SER A 218 -5.99 -11.20 -7.74
N GLN A 219 -7.29 -11.49 -7.73
CA GLN A 219 -7.91 -12.35 -8.75
C GLN A 219 -7.70 -11.82 -10.18
N LYS A 220 -7.58 -10.49 -10.35
CA LYS A 220 -7.32 -9.87 -11.67
C LYS A 220 -5.92 -10.14 -12.19
N ASP A 221 -5.01 -10.56 -11.31
CA ASP A 221 -3.61 -10.85 -11.63
C ASP A 221 -3.39 -12.36 -11.83
N PHE A 222 -4.45 -13.17 -11.79
CA PHE A 222 -4.36 -14.61 -11.97
C PHE A 222 -3.79 -14.99 -13.34
N ASP A 223 -4.32 -14.40 -14.43
CA ASP A 223 -3.95 -14.77 -15.80
C ASP A 223 -2.47 -14.46 -16.10
N ILE A 224 -1.98 -13.29 -15.66
CA ILE A 224 -0.55 -12.94 -15.84
C ILE A 224 0.35 -13.85 -15.00
N ALA A 225 -0.06 -14.22 -13.78
CA ALA A 225 0.70 -15.14 -12.95
C ALA A 225 0.69 -16.57 -13.53
N ASP A 226 -0.42 -17.01 -14.11
CA ASP A 226 -0.52 -18.30 -14.78
C ASP A 226 0.35 -18.35 -16.04
N GLU A 227 0.38 -17.26 -16.82
CA GLU A 227 1.30 -17.11 -17.95
C GLU A 227 2.77 -17.19 -17.50
N ILE A 228 3.14 -16.48 -16.43
CA ILE A 228 4.49 -16.56 -15.84
C ILE A 228 4.81 -18.00 -15.45
N ASN A 229 3.90 -18.67 -14.74
CA ASN A 229 4.11 -20.04 -14.29
C ASN A 229 4.32 -21.00 -15.48
N ARG A 230 3.47 -20.91 -16.52
CA ARG A 230 3.59 -21.72 -17.73
C ARG A 230 4.91 -21.48 -18.45
N LEU A 231 5.36 -20.24 -18.53
CA LEU A 231 6.65 -19.89 -19.12
C LEU A 231 7.83 -20.32 -18.23
N SER A 232 7.64 -20.54 -16.93
CA SER A 232 8.63 -21.06 -15.98
C SER A 232 8.46 -22.56 -15.69
N ASP A 233 8.12 -23.34 -16.71
CA ASP A 233 8.00 -24.81 -16.65
C ASP A 233 6.97 -25.34 -15.63
N GLY A 234 6.03 -24.49 -15.19
CA GLY A 234 4.98 -24.86 -14.23
C GLY A 234 5.46 -25.01 -12.79
N LEU A 235 6.67 -24.54 -12.47
CA LEU A 235 7.33 -24.74 -11.16
C LEU A 235 7.09 -23.59 -10.17
N CYS A 236 6.44 -22.50 -10.59
CA CYS A 236 6.04 -21.40 -9.71
C CYS A 236 4.72 -21.73 -8.98
N VAL A 237 4.55 -21.18 -7.78
CA VAL A 237 3.27 -21.26 -7.07
C VAL A 237 2.46 -20.00 -7.36
N ASN A 238 1.37 -20.14 -8.11
CA ASN A 238 0.42 -19.05 -8.33
C ASN A 238 -0.54 -18.91 -7.13
N LEU A 239 -0.40 -17.83 -6.36
CA LEU A 239 -1.25 -17.45 -5.24
C LEU A 239 -2.24 -16.32 -5.58
N CYS A 240 -2.18 -15.75 -6.79
CA CYS A 240 -3.05 -14.66 -7.20
C CYS A 240 -4.53 -15.03 -7.07
N GLY A 241 -5.30 -14.25 -6.32
CA GLY A 241 -6.72 -14.51 -6.07
C GLY A 241 -7.03 -15.71 -5.18
N ARG A 242 -6.01 -16.45 -4.71
CA ARG A 242 -6.16 -17.62 -3.83
C ARG A 242 -5.95 -17.29 -2.36
N THR A 243 -5.30 -16.16 -2.06
CA THR A 243 -5.05 -15.69 -0.70
C THR A 243 -6.00 -14.57 -0.30
N SER A 244 -6.40 -14.53 0.97
CA SER A 244 -6.88 -13.28 1.57
C SER A 244 -5.73 -12.26 1.67
N LEU A 245 -6.01 -10.97 1.89
CA LEU A 245 -4.93 -9.99 2.09
C LEU A 245 -4.09 -10.31 3.33
N SER A 246 -4.71 -10.80 4.40
CA SER A 246 -4.01 -11.20 5.62
C SER A 246 -3.04 -12.36 5.35
N GLU A 247 -3.49 -13.38 4.60
CA GLU A 247 -2.65 -14.50 4.15
C GLU A 247 -1.53 -14.03 3.22
N ALA A 248 -1.82 -13.10 2.30
CA ALA A 248 -0.81 -12.54 1.41
C ALA A 248 0.30 -11.82 2.19
N ILE A 249 -0.06 -11.02 3.21
CA ILE A 249 0.91 -10.35 4.08
C ILE A 249 1.77 -11.39 4.82
N ASP A 250 1.13 -12.39 5.42
CA ASP A 250 1.82 -13.44 6.19
C ASP A 250 2.79 -14.27 5.32
N LEU A 251 2.36 -14.67 4.12
CA LEU A 251 3.18 -15.43 3.19
C LEU A 251 4.27 -14.57 2.53
N LEU A 252 3.99 -13.31 2.22
CA LEU A 252 4.98 -12.39 1.66
C LEU A 252 6.10 -12.10 2.68
N ALA A 253 5.81 -12.15 3.97
CA ALA A 253 6.79 -12.03 5.03
C ALA A 253 7.79 -13.19 5.08
N CYS A 254 7.45 -14.35 4.50
CA CYS A 254 8.36 -15.49 4.35
C CYS A 254 9.37 -15.30 3.21
N ALA A 255 9.12 -14.37 2.27
CA ALA A 255 10.05 -14.13 1.17
C ALA A 255 11.34 -13.49 1.69
N GLU A 256 12.47 -13.81 1.05
CA GLU A 256 13.72 -13.09 1.25
C GLU A 256 13.77 -11.86 0.33
N THR A 257 13.37 -12.07 -0.93
CA THR A 257 13.34 -11.05 -1.99
C THR A 257 11.96 -10.97 -2.61
N VAL A 258 11.51 -9.74 -2.90
CA VAL A 258 10.27 -9.44 -3.60
C VAL A 258 10.58 -8.64 -4.86
N VAL A 259 10.21 -9.15 -6.03
CA VAL A 259 10.27 -8.40 -7.29
C VAL A 259 8.87 -7.98 -7.67
N CYS A 260 8.66 -6.68 -7.84
CA CYS A 260 7.31 -6.14 -8.00
C CYS A 260 7.31 -4.92 -8.92
N ASN A 261 6.15 -4.66 -9.53
CA ASN A 261 5.88 -3.36 -10.13
C ASN A 261 5.51 -2.34 -9.04
N ASP A 262 5.52 -1.05 -9.40
CA ASP A 262 4.90 0.04 -8.62
C ASP A 262 3.40 -0.23 -8.35
N SER A 263 3.12 -0.81 -7.19
CA SER A 263 1.82 -1.36 -6.78
C SER A 263 1.67 -1.41 -5.26
N GLY A 264 0.46 -1.70 -4.77
CA GLY A 264 0.21 -1.81 -3.32
C GLY A 264 1.06 -2.87 -2.61
N LEU A 265 1.35 -4.00 -3.27
CA LEU A 265 2.14 -5.09 -2.69
C LEU A 265 3.62 -4.71 -2.50
N MET A 266 4.15 -3.79 -3.30
CA MET A 266 5.49 -3.22 -3.12
C MET A 266 5.62 -2.57 -1.73
N HIS A 267 4.62 -1.78 -1.33
CA HIS A 267 4.61 -1.13 -0.03
C HIS A 267 4.43 -2.12 1.13
N LEU A 268 3.64 -3.19 0.94
CA LEU A 268 3.55 -4.26 1.94
C LEU A 268 4.91 -4.94 2.14
N ALA A 269 5.60 -5.30 1.05
CA ALA A 269 6.92 -5.92 1.11
C ALA A 269 7.95 -5.02 1.83
N ALA A 270 7.93 -3.72 1.55
CA ALA A 270 8.77 -2.74 2.23
C ALA A 270 8.47 -2.69 3.74
N ALA A 271 7.19 -2.64 4.13
CA ALA A 271 6.77 -2.64 5.53
C ALA A 271 7.04 -3.97 6.26
N LEU A 272 7.17 -5.06 5.52
CA LEU A 272 7.59 -6.37 6.04
C LEU A 272 9.12 -6.50 6.16
N ASP A 273 9.88 -5.46 5.86
CA ASP A 273 11.35 -5.45 5.89
C ASP A 273 11.99 -6.51 4.96
N ARG A 274 11.34 -6.76 3.81
CA ARG A 274 11.86 -7.65 2.75
C ARG A 274 12.82 -6.88 1.84
N LYS A 275 13.72 -7.59 1.15
CA LYS A 275 14.48 -7.01 0.03
C LYS A 275 13.52 -6.78 -1.12
N VAL A 276 13.31 -5.52 -1.53
CA VAL A 276 12.33 -5.17 -2.57
C VAL A 276 13.04 -4.68 -3.80
N ILE A 277 12.83 -5.35 -4.94
CA ILE A 277 13.28 -4.86 -6.24
C ILE A 277 12.04 -4.34 -6.98
N ALA A 278 11.90 -3.02 -7.00
CA ALA A 278 10.74 -2.35 -7.54
C ALA A 278 10.99 -1.88 -8.98
N VAL A 279 10.26 -2.44 -9.94
CA VAL A 279 10.35 -2.11 -11.35
C VAL A 279 9.42 -0.93 -11.67
N TYR A 280 10.01 0.16 -12.17
CA TYR A 280 9.30 1.38 -12.55
C TYR A 280 9.37 1.61 -14.06
N GLY A 281 8.18 1.78 -14.67
CA GLY A 281 7.99 2.07 -16.08
C GLY A 281 7.41 3.45 -16.32
N SER A 282 6.07 3.55 -16.44
CA SER A 282 5.40 4.82 -16.74
C SER A 282 5.26 5.80 -15.57
N SER A 283 5.56 5.37 -14.34
CA SER A 283 5.50 6.18 -13.11
C SER A 283 6.88 6.52 -12.56
N SER A 284 6.91 7.40 -11.56
CA SER A 284 8.10 7.79 -10.82
C SER A 284 8.00 7.38 -9.35
N PRO A 285 9.14 7.00 -8.72
CA PRO A 285 9.23 6.79 -7.29
C PRO A 285 9.16 8.08 -6.46
N ASP A 286 9.24 9.28 -7.06
CA ASP A 286 9.35 10.57 -6.33
C ASP A 286 8.16 10.88 -5.40
N HIS A 287 7.02 10.22 -5.61
CA HIS A 287 5.81 10.46 -4.83
C HIS A 287 5.51 9.36 -3.81
N THR A 288 5.70 8.10 -4.21
CA THR A 288 5.35 6.91 -3.43
C THR A 288 6.44 5.84 -3.58
N PRO A 289 7.67 6.08 -3.10
CA PRO A 289 8.74 5.10 -3.17
C PRO A 289 8.46 3.94 -2.20
N PRO A 290 9.09 2.76 -2.40
CA PRO A 290 9.17 1.76 -1.36
C PRO A 290 9.98 2.31 -0.18
N LEU A 291 9.33 2.51 0.96
CA LEU A 291 9.95 3.05 2.17
C LEU A 291 10.68 1.95 2.95
N SER A 292 11.83 1.53 2.45
CA SER A 292 12.71 0.56 3.10
C SER A 292 14.16 0.77 2.69
N PRO A 293 15.13 0.67 3.61
CA PRO A 293 16.55 0.72 3.25
C PRO A 293 17.01 -0.49 2.43
N LYS A 294 16.22 -1.58 2.38
CA LYS A 294 16.48 -2.78 1.57
C LYS A 294 15.77 -2.75 0.22
N ALA A 295 15.17 -1.61 -0.15
CA ALA A 295 14.50 -1.46 -1.42
C ALA A 295 15.45 -0.90 -2.47
N GLU A 296 15.44 -1.50 -3.65
CA GLU A 296 16.12 -1.01 -4.84
C GLU A 296 15.09 -0.74 -5.94
N ILE A 297 15.23 0.41 -6.57
CA ILE A 297 14.35 0.86 -7.63
C ILE A 297 15.07 0.67 -8.96
N VAL A 298 14.47 -0.10 -9.85
CA VAL A 298 15.00 -0.37 -11.18
C VAL A 298 14.12 0.32 -12.22
N SER A 299 14.73 1.22 -12.98
CA SER A 299 14.10 1.87 -14.13
C SER A 299 15.14 2.17 -15.19
N LEU A 300 14.71 2.25 -16.45
CA LEU A 300 15.58 2.68 -17.55
C LEU A 300 15.72 4.19 -17.65
N ASN A 301 14.88 4.97 -16.95
CA ASN A 301 14.89 6.44 -16.99
C ASN A 301 14.93 7.00 -18.43
N LEU A 302 14.14 6.41 -19.33
CA LEU A 302 14.04 6.87 -20.72
C LEU A 302 13.49 8.30 -20.77
N ASP A 303 13.84 9.08 -21.80
CA ASP A 303 13.34 10.46 -21.98
C ASP A 303 11.80 10.57 -21.97
N CYS A 304 11.09 9.50 -22.37
CA CYS A 304 9.64 9.46 -22.37
C CYS A 304 9.00 8.98 -21.05
N ALA A 305 9.79 8.68 -20.01
CA ALA A 305 9.36 8.16 -18.73
C ALA A 305 9.92 9.02 -17.57
N PRO A 306 9.11 9.39 -16.57
CA PRO A 306 7.72 8.98 -16.33
C PRO A 306 6.71 9.76 -17.20
N CYS A 307 5.73 9.07 -17.81
CA CYS A 307 4.64 9.72 -18.56
C CYS A 307 3.30 9.75 -17.82
N PHE A 308 3.18 8.97 -16.75
CA PHE A 308 1.97 8.79 -15.94
C PHE A 308 0.71 8.45 -16.76
N LYS A 309 0.88 7.72 -17.88
CA LYS A 309 -0.23 7.20 -18.69
C LYS A 309 -0.52 5.74 -18.34
N ARG A 310 -1.81 5.36 -18.37
CA ARG A 310 -2.26 3.97 -18.12
C ARG A 310 -1.87 3.02 -19.24
N GLU A 311 -1.83 3.56 -20.47
CA GLU A 311 -1.38 2.92 -21.70
C GLU A 311 -0.22 3.73 -22.28
N CYS A 312 0.75 3.05 -22.91
CA CYS A 312 1.92 3.72 -23.47
C CYS A 312 1.51 4.56 -24.70
N PRO A 313 1.69 5.89 -24.68
CA PRO A 313 1.30 6.75 -25.81
C PRO A 313 2.13 6.49 -27.08
N LEU A 314 3.30 5.85 -26.93
CA LEU A 314 4.21 5.51 -28.02
C LEU A 314 4.07 4.05 -28.48
N GLY A 315 3.17 3.26 -27.88
CA GLY A 315 2.86 1.88 -28.27
C GLY A 315 3.91 0.81 -27.94
N HIS A 316 5.16 1.18 -27.68
CA HIS A 316 6.26 0.21 -27.53
C HIS A 316 6.52 -0.24 -26.08
N THR A 317 6.18 0.58 -25.07
CA THR A 317 6.41 0.29 -23.63
C THR A 317 7.87 -0.12 -23.31
N ASP A 318 8.84 0.57 -23.91
CA ASP A 318 10.27 0.19 -23.85
C ASP A 318 10.84 0.33 -22.45
N CYS A 319 10.29 1.26 -21.64
CA CYS A 319 10.67 1.43 -20.24
C CYS A 319 10.51 0.14 -19.41
N LEU A 320 9.69 -0.81 -19.88
CA LEU A 320 9.51 -2.13 -19.27
C LEU A 320 10.01 -3.26 -20.18
N ASN A 321 9.82 -3.15 -21.50
CA ASN A 321 10.22 -4.20 -22.45
C ASN A 321 11.74 -4.34 -22.58
N LYS A 322 12.50 -3.24 -22.53
CA LYS A 322 13.97 -3.24 -22.60
C LYS A 322 14.65 -3.37 -21.23
N LEU A 323 13.88 -3.29 -20.15
CA LEU A 323 14.36 -3.52 -18.79
C LEU A 323 14.49 -5.04 -18.61
N THR A 324 15.67 -5.59 -18.89
CA THR A 324 15.88 -7.04 -18.98
C THR A 324 15.95 -7.70 -17.59
N PRO A 325 15.71 -9.03 -17.51
CA PRO A 325 15.91 -9.78 -16.27
C PRO A 325 17.32 -9.68 -15.69
N ASP A 326 18.35 -9.44 -16.51
CA ASP A 326 19.73 -9.25 -16.04
C ASP A 326 19.86 -8.01 -15.16
N ILE A 327 19.24 -6.89 -15.56
CA ILE A 327 19.24 -5.63 -14.79
C ILE A 327 18.56 -5.87 -13.43
N VAL A 328 17.40 -6.53 -13.44
CA VAL A 328 16.65 -6.84 -12.19
C VAL A 328 17.40 -7.84 -11.32
N GLN A 329 18.09 -8.81 -11.91
CA GLN A 329 18.86 -9.80 -11.16
C GLN A 329 20.11 -9.20 -10.51
N GLN A 330 20.77 -8.24 -11.17
CA GLN A 330 21.91 -7.53 -10.60
C GLN A 330 21.49 -6.78 -9.33
N ALA A 331 20.40 -6.00 -9.42
CA ALA A 331 19.77 -5.34 -8.28
C ALA A 331 19.43 -6.33 -7.13
N ALA A 332 18.95 -7.52 -7.47
CA ALA A 332 18.63 -8.52 -6.47
C ALA A 332 19.86 -9.11 -5.73
N ARG A 333 21.09 -8.90 -6.20
CA ARG A 333 22.32 -9.42 -5.58
C ARG A 333 23.00 -8.41 -4.64
N ASP A 334 22.90 -7.13 -4.95
CA ASP A 334 23.56 -6.02 -4.24
C ASP A 334 22.80 -5.62 -2.95
#